data_AF-A0A944X1S0-F1
#
_entry.id   AF-A0A944X1S0-F1
#
_cell.length_a   1.000
_cell.length_b   1.000
_cell.length_c   1.000
_cell.angle_alpha   90.00
_cell.angle_beta   90.00
_cell.angle_gamma   90.00
#
_symmetry.space_group_name_H-M   'P 1'
#
loop_
_entity.id
_entity.type
_entity.pdbx_description
1 polymer ?
#
loop_
_entity_poly.entity_id
_entity_poly.type
_entity_poly.pdbx_seq_one_letter_code
_entity_poly.pdbx_strand_id
1 'polypeptide(L)'
;RNRTSWQENSKENENSVKELKKLLKLKDEPKRIECYDISHLAGTDTVGSMIVFTKGTPDKNMYRKFRVQSVQDKPDDYKSLEEVLTRRLSRLTVKIAAKDYKLKKATKKTTPEIQEILKKEKLLTKDFDKQTHYHLEDPKKKIAGTLNLLEINENIAELQGLYINPKHRGKKLGHKLITEVCLKSKAKRIYIACKKELAEYYARLGFEPIKTIPKELKNACLKCRDITGQTIWYAIEKKRLKPDASFSKIPDLIVIDGGKGQLSSATKVLKKLKIDLPVISIAKQEEEIFLPTQKPSIKLDRNSPTLKLIQRARDEAHRFAITYNRKLRNKKIT
;
A
#
# COMPACT_ATOMS: atom_id res chain seq x y z
N ARG A 1 -20.73 11.34 -24.14
CA ARG A 1 -21.14 12.60 -23.50
C ARG A 1 -21.83 12.23 -22.18
N ASN A 2 -21.24 12.52 -21.01
CA ASN A 2 -21.83 12.42 -19.65
C ASN A 2 -20.75 12.82 -18.61
N ARG A 3 -20.11 13.96 -18.85
CA ARG A 3 -19.02 14.47 -18.00
C ARG A 3 -19.54 15.46 -16.94
N THR A 4 -20.81 15.86 -17.02
CA THR A 4 -21.36 17.06 -16.38
C THR A 4 -22.20 16.84 -15.11
N SER A 5 -22.97 15.75 -14.95
CA SER A 5 -23.91 15.69 -13.80
C SER A 5 -23.30 15.35 -12.43
N TRP A 6 -22.06 14.83 -12.37
CA TRP A 6 -21.45 14.37 -11.11
C TRP A 6 -20.91 15.51 -10.23
N GLN A 7 -20.44 16.59 -10.87
CA GLN A 7 -19.93 17.78 -10.19
C GLN A 7 -21.07 18.69 -9.71
N GLU A 8 -22.18 18.72 -10.46
CA GLU A 8 -23.37 19.54 -10.16
C GLU A 8 -24.03 19.14 -8.83
N ASN A 9 -23.92 17.87 -8.39
CA ASN A 9 -24.49 17.37 -7.13
C ASN A 9 -23.45 17.16 -6.00
N SER A 10 -22.33 17.89 -5.99
CA SER A 10 -21.27 17.72 -4.97
C SER A 10 -21.79 17.76 -3.53
N LYS A 11 -22.77 18.63 -3.24
CA LYS A 11 -23.34 18.78 -1.88
C LYS A 11 -24.23 17.61 -1.48
N GLU A 12 -24.98 17.05 -2.43
CA GLU A 12 -25.76 15.82 -2.21
C GLU A 12 -24.82 14.63 -1.95
N ASN A 13 -23.74 14.50 -2.73
CA ASN A 13 -22.75 13.44 -2.55
C ASN A 13 -22.03 13.53 -1.19
N GLU A 14 -21.68 14.73 -0.74
CA GLU A 14 -21.11 14.94 0.60
C GLU A 14 -22.10 14.58 1.71
N ASN A 15 -23.39 14.90 1.54
CA ASN A 15 -24.43 14.51 2.48
C ASN A 15 -24.61 12.98 2.53
N SER A 16 -24.60 12.30 1.38
CA SER A 16 -24.62 10.83 1.33
C SER A 16 -23.43 10.20 2.06
N VAL A 17 -22.23 10.78 1.96
CA VAL A 17 -21.06 10.29 2.71
C VAL A 17 -21.24 10.46 4.22
N LYS A 18 -21.86 11.57 4.66
CA LYS A 18 -22.16 11.80 6.09
C LYS A 18 -23.22 10.85 6.62
N GLU A 19 -24.27 10.60 5.86
CA GLU A 19 -25.27 9.60 6.22
C GLU A 19 -24.67 8.20 6.24
N LEU A 20 -23.84 7.84 5.27
CA LEU A 20 -23.14 6.55 5.22
C LEU A 20 -22.30 6.32 6.48
N LYS A 21 -21.59 7.36 6.96
CA LYS A 21 -20.89 7.32 8.24
C LYS A 21 -21.83 6.95 9.39
N LYS A 22 -22.98 7.62 9.50
CA LYS A 22 -23.98 7.39 10.57
C LYS A 22 -24.55 5.98 10.50
N LEU A 23 -24.96 5.56 9.30
CA LEU A 23 -25.54 4.25 9.03
C LEU A 23 -24.61 3.12 9.45
N LEU A 24 -23.35 3.18 9.02
CA LEU A 24 -22.34 2.15 9.28
C LEU A 24 -21.61 2.36 10.61
N LYS A 25 -22.00 3.38 11.40
CA LYS A 25 -21.36 3.75 12.67
C LYS A 25 -19.84 3.91 12.56
N LEU A 26 -19.38 4.49 11.45
CA LEU A 26 -17.95 4.71 11.21
C LEU A 26 -17.41 5.84 12.09
N LYS A 27 -16.17 5.69 12.55
CA LYS A 27 -15.47 6.71 13.34
C LYS A 27 -15.36 8.03 12.57
N ASP A 28 -14.92 7.94 11.32
CA ASP A 28 -14.66 9.06 10.43
C ASP A 28 -15.52 8.97 9.17
N GLU A 29 -15.71 10.08 8.47
CA GLU A 29 -16.44 10.10 7.19
C GLU A 29 -15.67 9.28 6.13
N PRO A 30 -16.34 8.38 5.38
CA PRO A 30 -15.68 7.56 4.37
C PRO A 30 -15.40 8.38 3.09
N LYS A 31 -14.34 9.19 3.12
CA LYS A 31 -13.97 10.08 2.01
C LYS A 31 -13.37 9.32 0.83
N ARG A 32 -12.72 8.19 1.07
CA ARG A 32 -12.22 7.27 0.03
C ARG A 32 -12.89 5.92 0.18
N ILE A 33 -13.77 5.59 -0.74
CA ILE A 33 -14.46 4.30 -0.80
C ILE A 33 -13.83 3.49 -1.94
N GLU A 34 -13.38 2.27 -1.65
CA GLU A 34 -12.89 1.33 -2.66
C GLU A 34 -13.91 0.22 -2.87
N CYS A 35 -14.36 0.02 -4.10
CA CYS A 35 -15.31 -1.04 -4.43
C CYS A 35 -14.65 -2.11 -5.29
N TYR A 36 -14.89 -3.37 -4.94
CA TYR A 36 -14.29 -4.54 -5.57
C TYR A 36 -15.34 -5.42 -6.20
N ASP A 37 -15.13 -5.77 -7.46
CA ASP A 37 -15.97 -6.70 -8.24
C ASP A 37 -15.08 -7.80 -8.84
N ILE A 38 -15.58 -9.03 -8.86
CA ILE A 38 -14.95 -10.15 -9.58
C ILE A 38 -15.82 -10.48 -10.79
N SER A 39 -15.19 -10.44 -11.96
CA SER A 39 -15.86 -10.74 -13.22
C SER A 39 -15.11 -11.83 -13.97
N HIS A 40 -15.87 -12.80 -14.51
CA HIS A 40 -15.34 -13.79 -15.43
C HIS A 40 -15.37 -13.27 -16.86
N LEU A 41 -14.27 -13.45 -17.59
CA LEU A 41 -14.24 -13.26 -19.03
C LEU A 41 -14.85 -14.49 -19.69
N ALA A 42 -15.52 -14.34 -20.84
CA ALA A 42 -15.91 -15.50 -21.64
C ALA A 42 -14.62 -16.25 -22.07
N GLY A 43 -14.33 -17.35 -21.38
CA GLY A 43 -13.03 -18.04 -21.31
C GLY A 43 -12.67 -18.44 -19.87
N THR A 44 -11.40 -18.74 -19.62
CA THR A 44 -10.84 -19.12 -18.30
C THR A 44 -10.27 -17.94 -17.49
N ASP A 45 -10.11 -16.77 -18.11
CA ASP A 45 -9.51 -15.62 -17.45
C ASP A 45 -10.49 -14.95 -16.47
N THR A 46 -10.09 -14.82 -15.20
CA THR A 46 -10.82 -14.06 -14.17
C THR A 46 -10.16 -12.71 -13.92
N VAL A 47 -10.97 -11.65 -13.81
CA VAL A 47 -10.50 -10.28 -13.60
C VAL A 47 -11.17 -9.67 -12.38
N GLY A 48 -10.37 -9.20 -11.43
CA GLY A 48 -10.82 -8.34 -10.36
C GLY A 48 -10.77 -6.87 -10.76
N SER A 49 -11.80 -6.12 -10.43
CA SER A 49 -11.89 -4.67 -10.63
C SER A 49 -11.90 -3.95 -9.29
N MET A 50 -11.06 -2.93 -9.14
CA MET A 50 -11.09 -1.98 -8.03
C MET A 50 -11.45 -0.62 -8.59
N ILE A 51 -12.60 -0.09 -8.21
CA ILE A 51 -12.98 1.29 -8.47
C ILE A 51 -12.88 2.11 -7.19
N VAL A 52 -12.84 3.43 -7.33
CA VAL A 52 -12.62 4.34 -6.21
C VAL A 52 -13.60 5.49 -6.28
N PHE A 53 -14.27 5.78 -5.18
CA PHE A 53 -15.00 7.03 -4.99
C PHE A 53 -14.23 7.91 -4.02
N THR A 54 -14.03 9.18 -4.40
CA THR A 54 -13.44 10.22 -3.57
C THR A 54 -14.53 11.26 -3.28
N LYS A 55 -14.87 11.45 -2.00
CA LYS A 55 -15.93 12.36 -1.53
C LYS A 55 -17.27 12.14 -2.26
N GLY A 56 -17.66 10.88 -2.42
CA GLY A 56 -18.91 10.50 -3.09
C GLY A 56 -18.90 10.62 -4.62
N THR A 57 -17.76 10.93 -5.24
CA THR A 57 -17.63 11.02 -6.71
C THR A 57 -16.65 9.97 -7.27
N PRO A 58 -16.92 9.37 -8.44
CA PRO A 58 -16.00 8.37 -9.01
C PRO A 58 -14.64 8.96 -9.43
N ASP A 59 -13.55 8.43 -8.89
CA ASP A 59 -12.16 8.84 -9.16
C ASP A 59 -11.46 7.84 -10.11
N LYS A 60 -11.73 8.00 -11.41
CA LYS A 60 -11.29 7.08 -12.47
C LYS A 60 -9.77 6.91 -12.57
N ASN A 61 -8.99 7.92 -12.16
CA ASN A 61 -7.52 7.84 -12.16
C ASN A 61 -6.99 6.81 -11.14
N MET A 62 -7.82 6.47 -10.15
CA MET A 62 -7.48 5.52 -9.09
C MET A 62 -7.98 4.10 -9.36
N TYR A 63 -8.71 3.86 -10.47
CA TYR A 63 -9.25 2.54 -10.79
C TYR A 63 -8.16 1.56 -11.20
N ARG A 64 -8.22 0.31 -10.76
CA ARG A 64 -7.24 -0.72 -11.13
C ARG A 64 -7.94 -2.03 -11.49
N LYS A 65 -7.29 -2.79 -12.37
CA LYS A 65 -7.69 -4.14 -12.74
C LYS A 65 -6.62 -5.11 -12.30
N PHE A 66 -7.05 -6.29 -11.91
CA PHE A 66 -6.21 -7.38 -11.45
C PHE A 66 -6.52 -8.58 -12.30
N ARG A 67 -5.58 -9.00 -13.14
CA ARG A 67 -5.66 -10.33 -13.75
C ARG A 67 -5.38 -11.34 -12.64
N VAL A 68 -6.36 -12.20 -12.38
CA VAL A 68 -6.29 -13.24 -11.35
C VAL A 68 -5.54 -14.44 -11.93
N GLN A 69 -4.65 -15.03 -11.15
CA GLN A 69 -3.80 -16.13 -11.58
C GLN A 69 -4.14 -17.44 -10.85
N SER A 70 -4.75 -17.37 -9.66
CA SER A 70 -4.98 -18.53 -8.81
C SER A 70 -6.10 -19.48 -9.24
N VAL A 71 -6.89 -19.15 -10.27
CA VAL A 71 -8.12 -19.87 -10.65
C VAL A 71 -8.23 -20.15 -12.15
N GLN A 72 -7.09 -20.29 -12.83
CA GLN A 72 -7.05 -20.42 -14.30
C GLN A 72 -7.84 -21.62 -14.84
N ASP A 73 -7.96 -22.72 -14.09
CA ASP A 73 -8.64 -23.93 -14.60
C ASP A 73 -10.11 -24.04 -14.16
N LYS A 74 -10.46 -23.48 -13.01
CA LYS A 74 -11.82 -23.49 -12.47
C LYS A 74 -12.13 -22.14 -11.81
N PRO A 75 -13.08 -21.36 -12.34
CA PRO A 75 -13.49 -20.10 -11.74
C PRO A 75 -13.93 -20.29 -10.29
N ASP A 76 -13.32 -19.52 -9.38
CA ASP A 76 -13.64 -19.49 -7.96
C ASP A 76 -13.57 -18.02 -7.51
N ASP A 77 -14.74 -17.40 -7.38
CA ASP A 77 -14.87 -15.98 -7.02
C ASP A 77 -14.29 -15.66 -5.66
N TYR A 78 -14.41 -16.58 -4.70
CA TYR A 78 -13.90 -16.40 -3.35
C TYR A 78 -12.38 -16.35 -3.37
N LYS A 79 -11.72 -17.32 -4.03
CA LYS A 79 -10.26 -17.32 -4.18
C LYS A 79 -9.77 -16.11 -4.98
N SER A 80 -10.49 -15.74 -6.03
CA SER A 80 -10.17 -14.58 -6.87
C SER A 80 -10.19 -13.29 -6.05
N LEU A 81 -11.24 -13.09 -5.25
CA LEU A 81 -11.36 -11.96 -4.35
C LEU A 81 -10.27 -11.97 -3.28
N GLU A 82 -9.96 -13.13 -2.69
CA GLU A 82 -8.87 -13.28 -1.73
C GLU A 82 -7.53 -12.85 -2.34
N GLU A 83 -7.22 -13.24 -3.59
CA GLU A 83 -6.00 -12.85 -4.30
C GLU A 83 -5.94 -11.34 -4.52
N VAL A 84 -7.01 -10.77 -5.07
CA VAL A 84 -7.11 -9.33 -5.40
C VAL A 84 -6.92 -8.48 -4.14
N LEU A 85 -7.67 -8.77 -3.08
CA LEU A 85 -7.57 -8.05 -1.82
C LEU A 85 -6.21 -8.26 -1.16
N THR A 86 -5.65 -9.48 -1.20
CA THR A 86 -4.31 -9.73 -0.64
C THR A 86 -3.26 -8.89 -1.36
N ARG A 87 -3.27 -8.86 -2.70
CA ARG A 87 -2.34 -8.06 -3.52
C ARG A 87 -2.49 -6.56 -3.26
N ARG A 88 -3.71 -6.09 -3.07
CA ARG A 88 -4.04 -4.67 -2.87
C ARG A 88 -3.74 -4.18 -1.46
N LEU A 89 -4.16 -4.92 -0.45
CA LEU A 89 -4.06 -4.55 0.96
C LEU A 89 -2.67 -4.82 1.56
N SER A 90 -1.95 -5.82 1.04
CA SER A 90 -0.54 -6.04 1.44
C SER A 90 0.34 -4.80 1.22
N ARG A 91 0.06 -4.02 0.17
CA ARG A 91 0.74 -2.75 -0.13
C ARG A 91 0.48 -1.65 0.91
N LEU A 92 -0.59 -1.76 1.70
CA LEU A 92 -0.93 -0.81 2.76
C LEU A 92 -0.34 -1.18 4.11
N THR A 93 0.08 -2.43 4.31
CA THR A 93 0.52 -2.95 5.62
C THR A 93 1.60 -2.10 6.27
N VAL A 94 2.60 -1.64 5.50
CA VAL A 94 3.65 -0.74 6.01
C VAL A 94 3.06 0.58 6.46
N LYS A 95 2.22 1.21 5.62
CA LYS A 95 1.63 2.52 5.90
C LYS A 95 0.69 2.48 7.11
N ILE A 96 -0.05 1.38 7.28
CA ILE A 96 -0.96 1.17 8.41
C ILE A 96 -0.17 0.86 9.69
N ALA A 97 0.74 -0.12 9.65
CA ALA A 97 1.51 -0.54 10.83
C ALA A 97 2.44 0.54 11.37
N ALA A 98 2.89 1.44 10.49
CA ALA A 98 3.83 2.51 10.81
C ALA A 98 3.22 3.91 10.63
N LYS A 99 1.88 4.04 10.72
CA LYS A 99 1.15 5.30 10.51
C LYS A 99 1.53 6.37 11.54
N ASP A 100 1.69 5.96 12.80
CA ASP A 100 1.95 6.87 13.92
C ASP A 100 3.45 7.17 14.09
N TYR A 101 4.29 6.57 13.26
CA TYR A 101 5.74 6.80 13.26
C TYR A 101 6.10 7.85 12.22
N LYS A 102 6.80 8.90 12.63
CA LYS A 102 7.14 10.03 11.75
C LYS A 102 8.61 9.98 11.37
N LEU A 103 8.90 9.98 10.06
CA LEU A 103 10.26 10.14 9.57
C LEU A 103 10.71 11.59 9.73
N LYS A 104 11.89 11.78 10.32
CA LYS A 104 12.56 13.08 10.40
C LYS A 104 14.02 12.97 9.96
N LYS A 105 14.54 14.08 9.46
CA LYS A 105 15.98 14.29 9.32
C LYS A 105 16.54 14.67 10.69
N ALA A 106 17.71 14.16 11.04
CA ALA A 106 18.34 14.46 12.32
C ALA A 106 18.67 15.96 12.45
N THR A 107 18.66 16.42 13.69
CA THR A 107 19.02 17.77 14.12
C THR A 107 20.27 17.73 14.99
N LYS A 108 20.88 18.88 15.27
CA LYS A 108 22.03 18.97 16.20
C LYS A 108 21.78 18.28 17.56
N LYS A 109 20.52 18.23 18.02
CA LYS A 109 20.12 17.58 19.27
C LYS A 109 20.00 16.04 19.14
N THR A 110 19.54 15.54 18.00
CA THR A 110 19.26 14.10 17.83
C THR A 110 20.43 13.34 17.21
N THR A 111 21.34 14.02 16.51
CA THR A 111 22.54 13.38 15.93
C THR A 111 23.39 12.65 16.97
N PRO A 112 23.68 13.21 18.17
CA PRO A 112 24.44 12.49 19.20
C PRO A 112 23.75 11.20 19.66
N GLU A 113 22.43 11.23 19.89
CA GLU A 113 21.64 10.05 20.28
C GLU A 113 21.71 8.95 19.20
N ILE A 114 21.61 9.32 17.91
CA ILE A 114 21.77 8.38 16.79
C ILE A 114 23.19 7.78 16.78
N GLN A 115 24.22 8.61 16.98
CA GLN A 115 25.60 8.16 16.99
C GLN A 115 25.85 7.14 18.11
N GLU A 116 25.32 7.38 19.31
CA GLU A 116 25.40 6.45 20.45
C GLU A 116 24.70 5.12 20.15
N ILE A 117 23.49 5.16 19.58
CA ILE A 117 22.75 3.97 19.15
C ILE A 117 23.59 3.15 18.16
N LEU A 118 24.11 3.79 17.11
CA LEU A 118 24.90 3.11 16.08
C LEU A 118 26.22 2.56 16.65
N LYS A 119 26.87 3.28 17.57
CA LYS A 119 28.10 2.81 18.24
C LYS A 119 27.81 1.55 19.06
N LYS A 120 26.75 1.55 19.87
CA LYS A 120 26.34 0.41 20.71
C LYS A 120 26.02 -0.82 19.87
N GLU A 121 25.37 -0.63 18.72
CA GLU A 121 24.95 -1.72 17.83
C GLU A 121 26.03 -2.13 16.82
N LYS A 122 27.24 -1.53 16.90
CA LYS A 122 28.35 -1.76 15.97
C LYS A 122 27.99 -1.45 14.50
N LEU A 123 27.16 -0.43 14.29
CA LEU A 123 26.68 0.05 13.00
C LEU A 123 27.24 1.44 12.64
N LEU A 124 28.02 2.07 13.54
CA LEU A 124 28.62 3.38 13.28
C LEU A 124 29.74 3.25 12.26
N THR A 125 29.70 4.10 11.24
CA THR A 125 30.70 4.14 10.17
C THR A 125 31.58 5.39 10.28
N LYS A 126 32.77 5.37 9.65
CA LYS A 126 33.76 6.47 9.77
C LYS A 126 33.36 7.73 9.02
N ASP A 127 32.47 7.59 8.04
CA ASP A 127 31.89 8.62 7.20
C ASP A 127 30.59 9.18 7.79
N PHE A 128 30.27 8.88 9.05
CA PHE A 128 29.06 9.34 9.74
C PHE A 128 28.79 10.84 9.52
N ASP A 129 29.79 11.70 9.69
CA ASP A 129 29.64 13.15 9.54
C ASP A 129 29.33 13.61 8.10
N LYS A 130 29.58 12.76 7.10
CA LYS A 130 29.27 13.03 5.68
C LYS A 130 27.85 12.59 5.31
N GLN A 131 27.17 11.88 6.19
CA GLN A 131 25.86 11.28 5.91
C GLN A 131 24.73 12.23 6.26
N THR A 132 23.60 12.06 5.58
CA THR A 132 22.33 12.57 6.08
C THR A 132 21.67 11.51 6.94
N HIS A 133 21.50 11.80 8.23
CA HIS A 133 20.85 10.89 9.17
C HIS A 133 19.33 11.11 9.18
N TYR A 134 18.59 10.00 9.17
CA TYR A 134 17.15 9.98 9.34
C TYR A 134 16.76 9.07 10.49
N HIS A 135 15.67 9.40 11.16
CA HIS A 135 15.10 8.60 12.24
C HIS A 135 13.57 8.57 12.18
N LEU A 136 13.00 7.48 12.69
CA LEU A 136 11.57 7.41 12.99
C LEU A 136 11.35 7.80 14.44
N GLU A 137 10.47 8.76 14.67
CA GLU A 137 9.93 9.05 16.00
C GLU A 137 8.66 8.24 16.24
N ASP A 138 8.55 7.65 17.43
CA ASP A 138 7.32 7.05 17.93
C ASP A 138 6.32 8.12 18.42
N PRO A 139 5.08 7.74 18.84
CA PRO A 139 4.10 8.70 19.36
C PRO A 139 4.57 9.47 20.62
N LYS A 140 5.56 8.94 21.35
CA LYS A 140 6.19 9.58 22.52
C LYS A 140 7.42 10.40 22.14
N LYS A 141 7.64 10.65 20.84
CA LYS A 141 8.77 11.39 20.26
C LYS A 141 10.15 10.76 20.53
N LYS A 142 10.21 9.46 20.83
CA LYS A 142 11.47 8.72 21.01
C LYS A 142 11.93 8.11 19.69
N ILE A 143 13.24 7.93 19.53
CA ILE A 143 13.82 7.27 18.37
C ILE A 143 13.43 5.79 18.36
N ALA A 144 12.62 5.40 17.38
CA ALA A 144 12.20 4.02 17.16
C ALA A 144 13.09 3.27 16.17
N GLY A 145 13.83 3.99 15.33
CA GLY A 145 14.76 3.45 14.36
C GLY A 145 15.51 4.54 13.60
N THR A 146 16.63 4.17 13.00
CA THR A 146 17.54 5.08 12.30
C THR A 146 17.97 4.49 10.96
N LEU A 147 18.28 5.35 10.01
CA LEU A 147 18.87 5.00 8.72
C LEU A 147 19.65 6.19 8.19
N ASN A 148 20.87 5.94 7.74
CA ASN A 148 21.74 6.96 7.18
C ASN A 148 21.78 6.84 5.67
N LEU A 149 21.89 7.99 5.01
CA LEU A 149 22.01 8.11 3.56
C LEU A 149 23.30 8.83 3.22
N LEU A 150 24.21 8.15 2.54
CA LEU A 150 25.42 8.71 1.97
C LEU A 150 25.18 9.00 0.48
N GLU A 151 25.09 10.27 0.11
CA GLU A 151 25.01 10.69 -1.29
C GLU A 151 26.44 10.76 -1.85
N ILE A 152 26.77 9.90 -2.80
CA ILE A 152 28.11 9.87 -3.42
C ILE A 152 28.15 10.83 -4.61
N ASN A 153 27.12 10.77 -5.46
CA ASN A 153 26.90 11.70 -6.56
C ASN A 153 25.41 11.68 -6.97
N GLU A 154 25.05 12.45 -8.01
CA GLU A 154 23.67 12.51 -8.54
C GLU A 154 23.09 11.16 -9.03
N ASN A 155 23.93 10.15 -9.24
CA ASN A 155 23.52 8.85 -9.76
C ASN A 155 23.54 7.75 -8.68
N ILE A 156 24.38 7.89 -7.65
CA ILE A 156 24.71 6.84 -6.68
C ILE A 156 24.58 7.36 -5.25
N ALA A 157 23.81 6.64 -4.43
CA ALA A 157 23.78 6.78 -2.98
C ALA A 157 23.86 5.43 -2.29
N GLU A 158 24.28 5.41 -1.03
CA GLU A 158 24.31 4.23 -0.18
C GLU A 158 23.44 4.44 1.07
N LEU A 159 22.70 3.39 1.44
CA LEU A 159 22.03 3.28 2.73
C LEU A 159 22.93 2.57 3.73
N GLN A 160 23.10 3.17 4.91
CA GLN A 160 23.92 2.63 5.98
C GLN A 160 23.24 2.75 7.35
N GLY A 161 23.69 1.97 8.33
CA GLY A 161 23.26 2.14 9.73
C GLY A 161 21.77 1.90 9.97
N LEU A 162 21.14 0.98 9.22
CA LEU A 162 19.75 0.61 9.48
C LEU A 162 19.63 -0.02 10.87
N TYR A 163 18.88 0.63 11.75
CA TYR A 163 18.59 0.12 13.08
C TYR A 163 17.11 0.29 13.40
N ILE A 164 16.50 -0.74 14.01
CA ILE A 164 15.16 -0.66 14.60
C ILE A 164 15.26 -1.14 16.05
N ASN A 165 14.79 -0.29 16.96
CA ASN A 165 14.72 -0.60 18.37
C ASN A 165 13.93 -1.92 18.57
N PRO A 166 14.49 -2.91 19.30
CA PRO A 166 13.85 -4.21 19.53
C PRO A 166 12.38 -4.13 19.97
N LYS A 167 12.04 -3.15 20.82
CA LYS A 167 10.66 -2.94 21.33
C LYS A 167 9.64 -2.60 20.23
N HIS A 168 10.09 -2.19 19.05
CA HIS A 168 9.24 -1.79 17.93
C HIS A 168 9.35 -2.72 16.71
N ARG A 169 10.15 -3.80 16.79
CA ARG A 169 10.28 -4.79 15.70
C ARG A 169 8.92 -5.47 15.44
N GLY A 170 8.74 -5.96 14.21
CA GLY A 170 7.47 -6.53 13.74
C GLY A 170 6.46 -5.50 13.18
N LYS A 171 6.64 -4.20 13.46
CA LYS A 171 5.75 -3.12 12.97
C LYS A 171 6.09 -2.56 11.57
N LYS A 172 6.87 -3.31 10.78
CA LYS A 172 7.34 -2.90 9.43
C LYS A 172 8.12 -1.57 9.37
N LEU A 173 8.65 -1.09 10.50
CA LEU A 173 9.37 0.20 10.58
C LEU A 173 10.60 0.26 9.67
N GLY A 174 11.34 -0.84 9.54
CA GLY A 174 12.49 -0.92 8.62
C GLY A 174 12.07 -0.71 7.16
N HIS A 175 10.93 -1.27 6.73
CA HIS A 175 10.42 -1.06 5.38
C HIS A 175 10.07 0.41 5.16
N LYS A 176 9.41 1.04 6.14
CA LYS A 176 9.06 2.47 6.09
C LYS A 176 10.31 3.34 5.98
N LEU A 177 11.31 3.12 6.84
CA LEU A 177 12.59 3.85 6.83
C LEU A 177 13.25 3.78 5.46
N ILE A 178 13.48 2.56 4.95
CA ILE A 178 14.16 2.36 3.67
C ILE A 178 13.40 3.06 2.54
N THR A 179 12.10 2.78 2.40
CA THR A 179 11.31 3.34 1.30
C THR A 179 11.23 4.86 1.35
N GLU A 180 10.94 5.45 2.51
CA GLU A 180 10.81 6.90 2.63
C GLU A 180 12.17 7.62 2.48
N VAL A 181 13.27 7.07 3.02
CA VAL A 181 14.62 7.63 2.84
C VAL A 181 15.09 7.52 1.39
N CYS A 182 14.86 6.39 0.72
CA CYS A 182 15.17 6.25 -0.70
C CYS A 182 14.43 7.28 -1.57
N LEU A 183 13.17 7.60 -1.24
CA LEU A 183 12.41 8.63 -1.95
C LEU A 183 12.99 10.04 -1.74
N LYS A 184 13.64 10.30 -0.59
CA LYS A 184 14.33 11.57 -0.27
C LYS A 184 15.70 11.70 -0.93
N SER A 185 16.34 10.60 -1.31
CA SER A 185 17.66 10.63 -1.97
C SER A 185 17.61 11.36 -3.32
N LYS A 186 18.70 12.04 -3.69
CA LYS A 186 18.83 12.66 -5.02
C LYS A 186 19.31 11.66 -6.07
N ALA A 187 19.99 10.61 -5.66
CA ALA A 187 20.53 9.57 -6.54
C ALA A 187 19.45 8.83 -7.35
N LYS A 188 19.81 8.45 -8.58
CA LYS A 188 19.00 7.57 -9.44
C LYS A 188 18.99 6.12 -8.94
N ARG A 189 20.12 5.66 -8.41
CA ARG A 189 20.33 4.28 -7.96
C ARG A 189 20.90 4.27 -6.55
N ILE A 190 20.29 3.45 -5.70
CA ILE A 190 20.58 3.41 -4.26
C ILE A 190 21.04 2.01 -3.91
N TYR A 191 22.14 1.94 -3.17
CA TYR A 191 22.85 0.71 -2.83
C TYR A 191 22.73 0.42 -1.33
N ILE A 192 22.79 -0.85 -0.99
CA ILE A 192 22.90 -1.30 0.39
C ILE A 192 23.76 -2.55 0.46
N ALA A 193 24.69 -2.56 1.42
CA ALA A 193 25.38 -3.77 1.84
C ALA A 193 24.53 -4.47 2.92
N CYS A 194 24.28 -5.77 2.76
CA CYS A 194 23.55 -6.53 3.76
C CYS A 194 24.13 -7.93 3.98
N LYS A 195 23.89 -8.47 5.17
CA LYS A 195 24.13 -9.89 5.48
C LYS A 195 23.25 -10.77 4.60
N LYS A 196 23.75 -11.97 4.24
CA LYS A 196 23.05 -12.94 3.39
C LYS A 196 21.65 -13.30 3.91
N GLU A 197 21.48 -13.40 5.22
CA GLU A 197 20.19 -13.67 5.88
C GLU A 197 19.11 -12.59 5.61
N LEU A 198 19.52 -11.36 5.28
CA LEU A 198 18.61 -10.27 4.96
C LEU A 198 18.33 -10.12 3.45
N ALA A 199 18.85 -11.03 2.62
CA ALA A 199 18.66 -11.00 1.16
C ALA A 199 17.18 -10.96 0.78
N GLU A 200 16.36 -11.86 1.31
CA GLU A 200 14.93 -11.90 1.04
C GLU A 200 14.20 -10.62 1.47
N TYR A 201 14.64 -10.03 2.59
CA TYR A 201 14.04 -8.81 3.12
C TYR A 201 14.21 -7.64 2.14
N TYR A 202 15.41 -7.45 1.60
CA TYR A 202 15.68 -6.39 0.62
C TYR A 202 15.08 -6.69 -0.76
N ALA A 203 15.08 -7.97 -1.17
CA ALA A 203 14.39 -8.39 -2.40
C ALA A 203 12.90 -8.04 -2.38
N ARG A 204 12.22 -8.25 -1.24
CA ARG A 204 10.80 -7.86 -1.07
C ARG A 204 10.57 -6.35 -1.13
N LEU A 205 11.60 -5.54 -0.87
CA LEU A 205 11.56 -4.08 -1.02
C LEU A 205 11.87 -3.63 -2.46
N GLY A 206 12.14 -4.56 -3.37
CA GLY A 206 12.45 -4.29 -4.78
C GLY A 206 13.93 -4.05 -5.06
N PHE A 207 14.81 -4.30 -4.09
CA PHE A 207 16.24 -4.29 -4.34
C PHE A 207 16.67 -5.58 -5.06
N GLU A 208 17.62 -5.47 -5.97
CA GLU A 208 18.17 -6.59 -6.72
C GLU A 208 19.62 -6.84 -6.33
N PRO A 209 20.06 -8.12 -6.24
CA PRO A 209 21.45 -8.43 -5.95
C PRO A 209 22.35 -7.94 -7.10
N ILE A 210 23.50 -7.40 -6.76
CA ILE A 210 24.50 -6.98 -7.75
C ILE A 210 25.80 -7.78 -7.58
N LYS A 211 26.37 -8.19 -8.71
CA LYS A 211 27.65 -8.92 -8.75
C LYS A 211 28.84 -7.97 -8.63
N THR A 212 28.72 -6.78 -9.22
CA THR A 212 29.78 -5.76 -9.26
C THR A 212 29.26 -4.44 -8.73
N ILE A 213 30.02 -3.82 -7.83
CA ILE A 213 29.76 -2.48 -7.32
C ILE A 213 30.45 -1.42 -8.20
N PRO A 214 29.82 -0.24 -8.41
CA PRO A 214 30.44 0.88 -9.13
C PRO A 214 31.77 1.32 -8.52
N LYS A 215 32.68 1.87 -9.32
CA LYS A 215 34.02 2.30 -8.85
C LYS A 215 33.92 3.43 -7.82
N GLU A 216 32.97 4.33 -8.02
CA GLU A 216 32.64 5.45 -7.15
C GLU A 216 32.21 4.95 -5.76
N LEU A 217 31.41 3.89 -5.73
CA LEU A 217 30.99 3.21 -4.50
C LEU A 217 32.16 2.47 -3.85
N LYS A 218 33.04 1.82 -4.62
CA LYS A 218 34.27 1.19 -4.08
C LYS A 218 35.15 2.20 -3.34
N ASN A 219 35.31 3.40 -3.88
CA ASN A 219 36.16 4.44 -3.32
C ASN A 219 35.53 5.09 -2.08
N ALA A 220 34.20 5.22 -2.05
CA ALA A 220 33.46 5.73 -0.88
C ALA A 220 33.33 4.68 0.24
N CYS A 221 33.16 3.40 -0.11
CA CYS A 221 32.84 2.29 0.79
C CYS A 221 34.04 1.39 1.09
N LEU A 222 35.22 1.96 1.35
CA LEU A 222 36.41 1.17 1.65
C LEU A 222 36.30 0.34 2.95
N LYS A 223 35.23 0.45 3.78
CA LYS A 223 35.15 -0.21 5.11
C LYS A 223 33.82 -0.91 5.47
N CYS A 224 32.76 -0.87 4.67
CA CYS A 224 31.55 -1.68 4.95
C CYS A 224 31.84 -3.19 4.92
N ARG A 225 32.85 -3.61 4.14
CA ARG A 225 33.38 -4.99 4.13
C ARG A 225 34.07 -5.38 5.44
N ASP A 226 34.76 -4.44 6.08
CA ASP A 226 35.60 -4.70 7.25
C ASP A 226 34.78 -4.97 8.54
N ILE A 227 33.51 -4.53 8.58
CA ILE A 227 32.69 -4.60 9.79
C ILE A 227 31.87 -5.91 9.89
N THR A 228 31.59 -6.62 8.79
CA THR A 228 30.55 -7.69 8.81
C THR A 228 30.84 -9.00 8.06
N GLY A 229 32.00 -9.18 7.44
CA GLY A 229 32.32 -10.41 6.70
C GLY A 229 31.64 -10.50 5.33
N GLN A 230 31.14 -11.68 4.92
CA GLN A 230 30.48 -11.89 3.62
C GLN A 230 29.19 -11.06 3.47
N THR A 231 29.31 -9.83 2.98
CA THR A 231 28.18 -8.97 2.60
C THR A 231 27.84 -9.13 1.13
N ILE A 232 26.55 -9.26 0.84
CA ILE A 232 26.02 -9.19 -0.53
C ILE A 232 25.54 -7.75 -0.76
N TRP A 233 25.74 -7.26 -1.98
CA TRP A 233 25.29 -5.95 -2.37
C TRP A 233 23.96 -6.02 -3.10
N TYR A 234 23.11 -5.06 -2.80
CA TYR A 234 21.79 -4.90 -3.37
C TYR A 234 21.62 -3.48 -3.89
N ALA A 235 20.88 -3.31 -4.98
CA ALA A 235 20.60 -2.00 -5.54
C ALA A 235 19.14 -1.86 -5.95
N ILE A 236 18.62 -0.65 -5.86
CA ILE A 236 17.30 -0.30 -6.37
C ILE A 236 17.36 0.96 -7.21
N GLU A 237 16.61 0.98 -8.31
CA GLU A 237 16.37 2.20 -9.08
C GLU A 237 15.26 3.01 -8.41
N LYS A 238 15.52 4.28 -8.08
CA LYS A 238 14.55 5.15 -7.39
C LYS A 238 13.21 5.24 -8.11
N LYS A 239 13.20 5.18 -9.46
CA LYS A 239 11.96 5.19 -10.26
C LYS A 239 11.02 4.02 -9.93
N ARG A 240 11.55 2.86 -9.52
CA ARG A 240 10.77 1.67 -9.13
C ARG A 240 10.09 1.82 -7.77
N LEU A 241 10.58 2.77 -6.94
CA LEU A 241 10.02 3.05 -5.62
C LEU A 241 8.85 4.01 -5.64
N LYS A 242 8.60 4.74 -6.74
CA LYS A 242 7.44 5.66 -6.82
C LYS A 242 6.16 4.81 -6.78
N PRO A 243 5.42 4.84 -5.66
CA PRO A 243 4.27 3.97 -5.54
C PRO A 243 3.15 4.55 -6.39
N ASP A 244 2.43 3.67 -7.08
CA ASP A 244 1.18 4.04 -7.73
C ASP A 244 0.23 4.67 -6.69
N ALA A 245 -0.28 5.87 -6.99
CA ALA A 245 -1.18 6.62 -6.12
C ALA A 245 -2.43 5.81 -5.74
N SER A 246 -2.93 4.94 -6.62
CA SER A 246 -4.11 4.11 -6.35
C SER A 246 -3.86 3.07 -5.26
N PHE A 247 -2.62 2.57 -5.16
CA PHE A 247 -2.24 1.51 -4.23
C PHE A 247 -1.65 2.05 -2.91
N SER A 248 -1.24 3.32 -2.88
CA SER A 248 -0.61 3.95 -1.71
C SER A 248 -1.59 4.67 -0.79
N LYS A 249 -2.81 4.99 -1.24
CA LYS A 249 -3.87 5.58 -0.41
C LYS A 249 -4.61 4.47 0.36
N ILE A 250 -4.88 4.71 1.65
CA ILE A 250 -5.66 3.80 2.48
C ILE A 250 -7.15 4.14 2.26
N PRO A 251 -8.03 3.18 1.94
CA PRO A 251 -9.46 3.44 1.88
C PRO A 251 -10.03 3.65 3.28
N ASP A 252 -11.07 4.48 3.37
CA ASP A 252 -11.85 4.68 4.59
C ASP A 252 -12.98 3.64 4.70
N LEU A 253 -13.41 3.08 3.56
CA LEU A 253 -14.39 2.01 3.47
C LEU A 253 -14.08 1.09 2.27
N ILE A 254 -14.09 -0.21 2.51
CA ILE A 254 -14.04 -1.25 1.48
C ILE A 254 -15.47 -1.75 1.23
N VAL A 255 -15.83 -1.84 -0.04
CA VAL A 255 -17.14 -2.34 -0.48
C VAL A 255 -16.90 -3.52 -1.42
N ILE A 256 -17.54 -4.64 -1.14
CA ILE A 256 -17.48 -5.84 -1.98
C ILE A 256 -18.80 -5.97 -2.75
N ASP A 257 -18.72 -6.08 -4.08
CA ASP A 257 -19.87 -6.37 -4.93
C ASP A 257 -20.22 -7.87 -4.85
N GLY A 258 -21.03 -8.21 -3.84
CA GLY A 258 -21.65 -9.51 -3.69
C GLY A 258 -22.04 -9.87 -2.26
N GLY A 259 -22.37 -11.15 -2.05
CA GLY A 259 -23.04 -11.62 -0.83
C GLY A 259 -22.13 -11.91 0.37
N LYS A 260 -22.73 -12.48 1.42
CA LYS A 260 -22.06 -12.85 2.69
C LYS A 260 -20.80 -13.72 2.50
N GLY A 261 -20.80 -14.63 1.52
CA GLY A 261 -19.64 -15.50 1.24
C GLY A 261 -18.40 -14.69 0.86
N GLN A 262 -18.56 -13.72 -0.05
CA GLN A 262 -17.46 -12.84 -0.46
C GLN A 262 -17.03 -11.88 0.65
N LEU A 263 -17.98 -11.39 1.46
CA LEU A 263 -17.67 -10.61 2.65
C LEU A 263 -16.81 -11.40 3.64
N SER A 264 -17.11 -12.69 3.83
CA SER A 264 -16.32 -13.59 4.67
C SER A 264 -14.89 -13.73 4.15
N SER A 265 -14.71 -13.94 2.84
CA SER A 265 -13.39 -13.96 2.18
C SER A 265 -12.62 -12.66 2.38
N ALA A 266 -13.26 -11.50 2.20
CA ALA A 266 -12.63 -10.21 2.42
C ALA A 266 -12.19 -10.02 3.89
N THR A 267 -13.06 -10.40 4.83
CA THR A 267 -12.79 -10.33 6.27
C THR A 267 -11.62 -11.24 6.66
N LYS A 268 -11.53 -12.44 6.08
CA LYS A 268 -10.41 -13.36 6.27
C LYS A 268 -9.07 -12.75 5.83
N VAL A 269 -9.05 -12.05 4.68
CA VAL A 269 -7.84 -11.34 4.21
C VAL A 269 -7.44 -10.22 5.17
N LEU A 270 -8.39 -9.39 5.59
CA LEU A 270 -8.14 -8.30 6.55
C LEU A 270 -7.55 -8.84 7.86
N LYS A 271 -8.13 -9.91 8.42
CA LYS A 271 -7.63 -10.59 9.62
C LYS A 271 -6.22 -11.17 9.41
N LYS A 272 -5.97 -11.84 8.28
CA LYS A 272 -4.65 -12.40 7.94
C LYS A 272 -3.57 -11.30 7.84
N LEU A 273 -3.92 -10.15 7.28
CA LEU A 273 -3.01 -9.01 7.14
C LEU A 273 -2.94 -8.12 8.39
N LYS A 274 -3.75 -8.41 9.43
CA LYS A 274 -3.89 -7.59 10.65
C LYS A 274 -4.25 -6.14 10.33
N ILE A 275 -5.16 -5.95 9.37
CA ILE A 275 -5.66 -4.64 8.93
C ILE A 275 -7.06 -4.45 9.51
N ASP A 276 -7.22 -3.37 10.26
CA ASP A 276 -8.50 -2.94 10.82
C ASP A 276 -9.07 -1.80 9.95
N LEU A 277 -9.78 -2.18 8.89
CA LEU A 277 -10.48 -1.26 8.00
C LEU A 277 -11.95 -1.67 7.87
N PRO A 278 -12.88 -0.71 7.83
CA PRO A 278 -14.29 -1.00 7.60
C PRO A 278 -14.49 -1.70 6.25
N VAL A 279 -15.22 -2.81 6.26
CA VAL A 279 -15.62 -3.55 5.06
C VAL A 279 -17.09 -3.88 5.11
N ILE A 280 -17.77 -3.71 3.99
CA ILE A 280 -19.17 -4.11 3.78
C ILE A 280 -19.30 -4.88 2.47
N SER A 281 -20.40 -5.60 2.30
CA SER A 281 -20.80 -6.10 1.00
C SER A 281 -22.24 -5.75 0.68
N ILE A 282 -22.58 -5.70 -0.61
CA ILE A 282 -23.94 -5.40 -1.09
C ILE A 282 -24.40 -6.53 -1.99
N ALA A 283 -25.57 -7.11 -1.68
CA ALA A 283 -26.18 -8.09 -2.57
C ALA A 283 -27.00 -7.41 -3.67
N LYS A 284 -26.90 -7.95 -4.89
CA LYS A 284 -27.47 -7.37 -6.10
C LYS A 284 -29.01 -7.31 -6.13
N GLN A 285 -29.70 -8.26 -5.50
CA GLN A 285 -31.16 -8.39 -5.60
C GLN A 285 -31.92 -7.56 -4.57
N GLU A 286 -31.46 -7.55 -3.32
CA GLU A 286 -32.22 -6.95 -2.20
C GLU A 286 -31.67 -5.59 -1.75
N GLU A 287 -30.55 -5.15 -2.34
CA GLU A 287 -29.88 -3.89 -1.98
C GLU A 287 -29.53 -3.80 -0.48
N GLU A 288 -29.38 -4.98 0.11
CA GLU A 288 -29.02 -5.18 1.49
C GLU A 288 -27.52 -5.02 1.69
N ILE A 289 -27.17 -4.28 2.75
CA ILE A 289 -25.78 -4.16 3.20
C ILE A 289 -25.51 -5.23 4.25
N PHE A 290 -24.45 -5.99 4.04
CA PHE A 290 -23.93 -6.95 4.99
C PHE A 290 -22.70 -6.40 5.70
N LEU A 291 -22.67 -6.58 7.01
CA LEU A 291 -21.58 -6.21 7.91
C LEU A 291 -20.94 -7.49 8.48
N PRO A 292 -19.61 -7.53 8.69
CA PRO A 292 -18.94 -8.73 9.22
C PRO A 292 -19.41 -9.16 10.61
N THR A 293 -19.82 -8.21 11.43
CA THR A 293 -20.09 -8.41 12.87
C THR A 293 -21.58 -8.37 13.25
N GLN A 294 -22.47 -8.05 12.30
CA GLN A 294 -23.90 -7.83 12.56
C GLN A 294 -24.76 -8.80 11.73
N LYS A 295 -25.69 -9.50 12.39
CA LYS A 295 -26.47 -10.60 11.78
C LYS A 295 -27.81 -10.21 11.11
N PRO A 296 -28.50 -9.09 11.41
CA PRO A 296 -29.42 -8.52 10.43
C PRO A 296 -28.64 -7.71 9.38
N SER A 297 -28.93 -7.93 8.11
CA SER A 297 -28.53 -7.01 7.05
C SER A 297 -29.23 -5.66 7.25
N ILE A 298 -28.60 -4.60 6.77
CA ILE A 298 -29.21 -3.28 6.75
C ILE A 298 -29.96 -3.14 5.43
N LYS A 299 -31.30 -3.15 5.51
CA LYS A 299 -32.15 -2.71 4.40
C LYS A 299 -32.16 -1.20 4.36
N LEU A 300 -31.87 -0.64 3.20
CA LEU A 300 -31.96 0.79 2.98
C LEU A 300 -33.28 1.14 2.32
N ASP A 301 -33.82 2.31 2.67
CA ASP A 301 -34.90 2.92 1.92
C ASP A 301 -34.41 3.15 0.47
N ARG A 302 -35.21 2.71 -0.51
CA ARG A 302 -34.97 2.87 -1.95
C ARG A 302 -34.70 4.33 -2.34
N ASN A 303 -35.27 5.27 -1.60
CA ASN A 303 -35.10 6.69 -1.85
C ASN A 303 -33.87 7.32 -1.16
N SER A 304 -33.19 6.57 -0.29
CA SER A 304 -32.04 7.07 0.47
C SER A 304 -30.89 7.53 -0.44
N PRO A 305 -30.38 8.75 -0.27
CA PRO A 305 -29.18 9.22 -0.98
C PRO A 305 -27.95 8.33 -0.72
N THR A 306 -27.89 7.68 0.44
CA THR A 306 -26.83 6.73 0.81
C THR A 306 -26.89 5.45 -0.02
N LEU A 307 -28.09 4.90 -0.20
CA LEU A 307 -28.29 3.73 -1.05
C LEU A 307 -27.87 4.01 -2.48
N LYS A 308 -28.28 5.16 -3.02
CA LYS A 308 -27.91 5.62 -4.37
C LYS A 308 -26.40 5.73 -4.53
N LEU A 309 -25.68 6.27 -3.55
CA LEU A 309 -24.23 6.36 -3.59
C LEU A 309 -23.59 4.96 -3.69
N ILE A 310 -24.06 4.02 -2.88
CA ILE A 310 -23.55 2.66 -2.84
C ILE A 310 -23.87 1.88 -4.13
N GLN A 311 -25.12 1.95 -4.61
CA GLN A 311 -25.55 1.37 -5.88
C GLN A 311 -24.68 1.90 -7.03
N ARG A 312 -24.49 3.23 -7.11
CA ARG A 312 -23.62 3.84 -8.13
C ARG A 312 -22.20 3.29 -8.08
N ALA A 313 -21.68 3.06 -6.88
CA ALA A 313 -20.32 2.54 -6.71
C ALA A 313 -20.21 1.07 -7.18
N ARG A 314 -21.22 0.25 -6.88
CA ARG A 314 -21.37 -1.12 -7.39
C ARG A 314 -21.49 -1.13 -8.92
N ASP A 315 -22.43 -0.37 -9.46
CA ASP A 315 -22.73 -0.34 -10.90
C ASP A 315 -21.50 0.15 -11.70
N GLU A 316 -20.74 1.10 -11.14
CA GLU A 316 -19.48 1.56 -11.72
C GLU A 316 -18.38 0.49 -11.67
N ALA A 317 -18.31 -0.32 -10.61
CA ALA A 317 -17.39 -1.46 -10.51
C ALA A 317 -17.71 -2.50 -11.61
N HIS A 318 -18.98 -2.88 -11.70
CA HIS A 318 -19.49 -3.81 -12.71
C HIS A 318 -19.24 -3.28 -14.14
N ARG A 319 -19.55 -2.00 -14.40
CA ARG A 319 -19.29 -1.34 -15.69
C ARG A 319 -17.81 -1.34 -16.04
N PHE A 320 -16.95 -1.05 -15.06
CA PHE A 320 -15.50 -1.01 -15.28
C PHE A 320 -14.93 -2.39 -15.63
N ALA A 321 -15.49 -3.45 -15.05
CA ALA A 321 -15.18 -4.83 -15.40
C ALA A 321 -15.60 -5.14 -16.85
N ILE A 322 -16.88 -4.93 -17.20
CA ILE A 322 -17.42 -5.23 -18.55
C ILE A 322 -16.66 -4.49 -19.67
N THR A 323 -16.33 -3.21 -19.46
CA THR A 323 -15.60 -2.42 -20.47
C THR A 323 -14.21 -2.98 -20.78
N TYR A 324 -13.59 -3.72 -19.85
CA TYR A 324 -12.35 -4.44 -20.13
C TYR A 324 -12.57 -5.56 -21.14
N ASN A 325 -13.65 -6.32 -20.94
CA ASN A 325 -13.97 -7.52 -21.69
C ASN A 325 -14.22 -7.15 -23.15
N ARG A 326 -14.93 -6.04 -23.38
CA ARG A 326 -15.15 -5.49 -24.72
C ARG A 326 -13.83 -5.09 -25.41
N LYS A 327 -12.91 -4.44 -24.70
CA LYS A 327 -11.61 -4.06 -25.26
C LYS A 327 -10.73 -5.27 -25.61
N LEU A 328 -10.69 -6.29 -24.74
CA LEU A 328 -9.92 -7.51 -25.00
C LEU A 328 -10.48 -8.31 -26.17
N ARG A 329 -11.82 -8.41 -26.31
CA ARG A 329 -12.45 -9.06 -27.46
C ARG A 329 -12.09 -8.36 -28.77
N ASN A 330 -12.20 -7.03 -28.81
CA ASN A 330 -11.84 -6.27 -30.02
C ASN A 330 -10.36 -6.44 -30.40
N LYS A 331 -9.45 -6.57 -29.42
CA LYS A 331 -8.01 -6.78 -29.64
C LYS A 331 -7.61 -8.23 -29.99
N LYS A 332 -8.53 -9.20 -29.86
CA LYS A 332 -8.32 -10.58 -30.34
C LYS A 332 -8.91 -10.82 -31.74
N ILE A 333 -9.81 -9.94 -32.18
CA ILE A 333 -10.44 -9.97 -33.52
C ILE A 333 -9.64 -9.15 -34.54
N THR A 334 -8.70 -8.32 -34.07
CA THR A 334 -7.64 -7.67 -34.85
C THR A 334 -6.32 -8.32 -34.53
#